data_AF-A0A935YBH5-F1
#
_entry.id   AF-A0A935YBH5-F1
#
_cell.length_a   1.000
_cell.length_b   1.000
_cell.length_c   1.000
_cell.angle_alpha   90.00
_cell.angle_beta   90.00
_cell.angle_gamma   90.00
#
_symmetry.space_group_name_H-M   'P 1'
#
loop_
_entity.id
_entity.type
_entity.pdbx_description
1 polymer ?
#
loop_
_entity_poly.entity_id
_entity_poly.type
_entity_poly.pdbx_seq_one_letter_code
_entity_poly.pdbx_strand_id
1 'polypeptide(L)'
;MADAVASQTIVDGRKNVVMKFTNVSDGTGESAVLKVDVSALSGAPSSVRIMRCHYVTTGMSVRVLWDATTDVLAFQTPTDGEGTLDFTAFGGLPNNAGAGVTGDIMFTTVGHTAADAYTIILEMEKS
;
A
#
# COMPACT_ATOMS: atom_id res chain seq x y z
N MET A 1 8.95 -11.65 17.95
CA MET A 1 9.91 -11.99 16.85
C MET A 1 9.36 -11.23 15.70
N ALA A 2 9.95 -10.10 15.29
CA ALA A 2 9.28 -9.12 14.45
C ALA A 2 8.53 -9.72 13.24
N ASP A 3 7.44 -9.06 12.85
CA ASP A 3 6.65 -9.35 11.65
C ASP A 3 7.55 -9.74 10.45
N ALA A 4 7.21 -10.86 9.80
CA ALA A 4 7.91 -11.32 8.61
C ALA A 4 7.38 -10.58 7.38
N VAL A 5 8.04 -9.48 7.03
CA VAL A 5 7.65 -8.61 5.91
C VAL A 5 8.52 -8.82 4.68
N ALA A 6 7.91 -8.72 3.50
CA ALA A 6 8.64 -8.67 2.24
C ALA A 6 7.97 -7.73 1.23
N SER A 7 8.79 -7.10 0.38
CA SER A 7 8.37 -6.29 -0.74
C SER A 7 9.04 -6.76 -2.02
N GLN A 8 8.34 -6.64 -3.14
CA GLN A 8 8.85 -6.99 -4.46
C GLN A 8 8.31 -6.02 -5.51
N THR A 9 9.20 -5.35 -6.24
CA THR A 9 8.84 -4.61 -7.44
C THR A 9 8.72 -5.58 -8.61
N ILE A 10 7.53 -5.68 -9.20
CA ILE A 10 7.24 -6.54 -10.35
C ILE A 10 7.44 -5.75 -11.65
N VAL A 11 6.95 -4.50 -11.67
CA VAL A 11 7.09 -3.59 -12.81
C VAL A 11 7.48 -2.21 -12.29
N ASP A 12 8.47 -1.60 -12.91
CA ASP A 12 8.84 -0.20 -12.71
C ASP A 12 9.12 0.47 -14.06
N GLY A 13 8.05 0.68 -14.83
CA GLY A 13 8.10 1.24 -16.17
C GLY A 13 8.10 2.78 -16.17
N ARG A 14 8.01 3.38 -17.36
CA ARG A 14 7.97 4.85 -17.48
C ARG A 14 6.74 5.49 -16.82
N LYS A 15 5.59 4.80 -16.86
CA LYS A 15 4.31 5.30 -16.32
C LYS A 15 3.62 4.31 -15.38
N ASN A 16 3.83 3.01 -15.55
CA ASN A 16 3.22 1.99 -14.72
C ASN A 16 4.19 1.44 -13.67
N VAL A 17 3.68 1.16 -12.49
CA VAL A 17 4.39 0.48 -11.40
C VAL A 17 3.51 -0.59 -10.82
N VAL A 18 4.07 -1.77 -10.58
CA VAL A 18 3.38 -2.87 -9.89
C VAL A 18 4.30 -3.40 -8.80
N MET A 19 3.82 -3.38 -7.56
CA MET A 19 4.57 -3.85 -6.40
C MET A 19 3.72 -4.82 -5.57
N LYS A 20 4.37 -5.85 -5.03
CA LYS A 20 3.77 -6.84 -4.13
C LYS A 20 4.34 -6.69 -2.72
N PHE A 21 3.49 -6.78 -1.73
CA PHE A 21 3.81 -6.70 -0.31
C PHE A 21 3.21 -7.88 0.42
N THR A 22 3.97 -8.48 1.34
CA THR A 22 3.51 -9.55 2.21
C THR A 22 3.89 -9.26 3.64
N ASN A 23 3.05 -9.68 4.58
CA ASN A 23 3.33 -9.68 6.01
C ASN A 23 2.73 -10.95 6.63
N VAL A 24 3.48 -11.54 7.56
CA VAL A 24 2.96 -12.46 8.57
C VAL A 24 3.27 -11.86 9.93
N SER A 25 2.24 -11.54 10.70
CA SER A 25 2.38 -10.78 11.92
C SER A 25 2.84 -11.64 13.09
N ASP A 26 3.65 -11.05 13.96
CA ASP A 26 4.01 -11.61 15.26
C ASP A 26 3.08 -11.15 16.39
N GLY A 27 2.02 -10.41 16.05
CA GLY A 27 1.06 -9.83 16.96
C GLY A 27 1.33 -8.37 17.32
N THR A 28 2.39 -7.75 16.79
CA THR A 28 2.67 -6.31 16.95
C THR A 28 2.22 -5.46 15.76
N GLY A 29 2.10 -6.08 14.59
CA GLY A 29 1.63 -5.47 13.35
C GLY A 29 2.51 -4.34 12.81
N GLU A 30 2.04 -3.72 11.74
CA GLU A 30 2.67 -2.56 11.11
C GLU A 30 1.94 -1.26 11.45
N SER A 31 2.71 -0.20 11.69
CA SER A 31 2.23 1.17 11.89
C SER A 31 3.01 2.12 10.98
N ALA A 32 2.31 2.72 10.01
CA ALA A 32 2.86 3.68 9.04
C ALA A 32 4.18 3.22 8.39
N VAL A 33 4.25 1.96 7.97
CA VAL A 33 5.46 1.40 7.33
C VAL A 33 5.48 1.80 5.86
N LEU A 34 6.57 2.43 5.42
CA LEU A 34 6.81 2.80 4.02
C LEU A 34 6.84 1.57 3.12
N LYS A 35 5.90 1.52 2.15
CA LYS A 35 5.78 0.45 1.17
C LYS A 35 6.17 0.90 -0.23
N VAL A 36 5.78 2.11 -0.61
CA VAL A 36 6.14 2.70 -1.90
C VAL A 36 6.87 4.02 -1.62
N ASP A 37 8.18 4.00 -1.79
CA ASP A 37 9.01 5.21 -1.90
C ASP A 37 8.93 5.68 -3.36
N VAL A 38 8.15 6.72 -3.60
CA VAL A 38 7.87 7.25 -4.94
C VAL A 38 9.11 7.90 -5.53
N SER A 39 9.94 8.53 -4.71
CA SER A 39 11.17 9.17 -5.15
C SER A 39 12.23 8.17 -5.63
N ALA A 40 12.18 6.94 -5.11
CA ALA A 40 13.07 5.84 -5.51
C ALA A 40 12.61 5.10 -6.78
N LEU A 41 11.41 5.37 -7.30
CA LEU A 41 10.92 4.76 -8.55
C LEU A 41 11.68 5.32 -9.76
N SER A 42 11.76 4.52 -10.83
CA SER A 42 12.39 4.95 -12.08
C SER A 42 11.82 6.27 -12.60
N GLY A 43 12.69 7.24 -12.88
CA GLY A 43 12.29 8.58 -13.30
C GLY A 43 11.90 9.53 -12.16
N ALA A 44 12.00 9.10 -10.90
CA ALA A 44 11.74 9.90 -9.69
C ALA A 44 10.45 10.74 -9.80
N PRO A 45 9.28 10.10 -10.03
CA PRO A 45 8.02 10.81 -10.09
C PRO A 45 7.74 11.57 -8.78
N SER A 46 6.83 12.53 -8.85
CA SER A 46 6.43 13.31 -7.66
C SER A 46 5.29 12.66 -6.89
N SER A 47 4.51 11.81 -7.56
CA SER A 47 3.38 11.10 -6.97
C SER A 47 2.99 9.89 -7.79
N VAL A 48 2.15 9.05 -7.22
CA VAL A 48 1.48 7.95 -7.91
C VAL A 48 -0.02 8.03 -7.71
N ARG A 49 -0.77 7.47 -8.66
CA ARG A 49 -2.19 7.17 -8.52
C ARG A 49 -2.35 5.67 -8.33
N ILE A 50 -3.17 5.25 -7.37
CA ILE A 50 -3.47 3.83 -7.18
C ILE A 50 -4.58 3.45 -8.17
N MET A 51 -4.26 2.57 -9.11
CA MET A 51 -5.17 2.14 -10.17
C MET A 51 -5.96 0.90 -9.75
N ARG A 52 -5.27 -0.08 -9.15
CA ARG A 52 -5.87 -1.29 -8.58
C ARG A 52 -5.14 -1.75 -7.33
N CYS A 53 -5.87 -2.43 -6.46
CA CYS A 53 -5.30 -3.16 -5.33
C CYS A 53 -5.86 -4.58 -5.34
N HIS A 54 -4.99 -5.57 -5.54
CA HIS A 54 -5.32 -6.97 -5.29
C HIS A 54 -4.92 -7.29 -3.87
N TYR A 55 -5.82 -7.92 -3.10
CA TYR A 55 -5.56 -8.21 -1.71
C TYR A 55 -6.02 -9.62 -1.34
N VAL A 56 -5.30 -10.19 -0.39
CA VAL A 56 -5.71 -11.34 0.43
C VAL A 56 -5.34 -10.98 1.86
N THR A 57 -6.30 -11.04 2.77
CA THR A 57 -6.10 -10.78 4.20
C THR A 57 -6.63 -11.93 5.03
N THR A 58 -5.95 -12.25 6.13
CA THR A 58 -6.32 -13.31 7.06
C THR A 58 -6.06 -12.82 8.48
N GLY A 59 -7.11 -12.75 9.29
CA GLY A 59 -7.13 -12.26 10.68
C GLY A 59 -6.86 -10.77 10.87
N MET A 60 -6.45 -10.05 9.82
CA MET A 60 -6.19 -8.61 9.87
C MET A 60 -6.79 -7.84 8.70
N SER A 61 -6.80 -6.52 8.79
CA SER A 61 -7.02 -5.61 7.66
C SER A 61 -5.82 -4.68 7.48
N VAL A 62 -5.67 -4.09 6.29
CA VAL A 62 -4.59 -3.16 5.97
C VAL A 62 -5.18 -1.82 5.56
N ARG A 63 -4.76 -0.77 6.24
CA ARG A 63 -4.95 0.62 5.82
C ARG A 63 -3.82 1.01 4.89
N VAL A 64 -4.18 1.45 3.70
CA VAL A 64 -3.28 2.07 2.74
C VAL A 64 -3.38 3.57 2.94
N LEU A 65 -2.25 4.20 3.24
CA LEU A 65 -2.16 5.60 3.65
C LEU A 65 -1.29 6.38 2.67
N TRP A 66 -1.67 7.63 2.43
CA TRP A 66 -0.84 8.64 1.80
C TRP A 66 0.04 9.30 2.85
N ASP A 67 1.35 9.32 2.61
CA ASP A 67 2.31 9.96 3.51
C ASP A 67 2.22 11.49 3.44
N ALA A 68 2.16 12.09 4.62
CA ALA A 68 2.19 13.53 4.86
C ALA A 68 2.54 13.80 6.33
N THR A 69 2.57 15.06 6.76
CA THR A 69 2.79 15.39 8.18
C THR A 69 1.79 14.67 9.10
N THR A 70 0.57 14.44 8.60
CA THR A 70 -0.36 13.47 9.16
C THR A 70 -0.88 12.61 8.02
N ASP A 71 -0.57 11.32 8.08
CA ASP A 71 -0.99 10.33 7.10
C ASP A 71 -2.51 10.37 6.85
N VAL A 72 -2.88 10.28 5.57
CA VAL A 72 -4.29 10.30 5.14
C VAL A 72 -4.69 8.92 4.61
N LEU A 73 -5.82 8.39 5.07
CA LEU A 73 -6.33 7.11 4.59
C LEU A 73 -6.74 7.18 3.11
N ALA A 74 -6.11 6.37 2.26
CA ALA A 74 -6.53 6.17 0.87
C ALA A 74 -7.71 5.18 0.81
N PHE A 75 -7.53 3.99 1.37
CA PHE A 75 -8.57 2.98 1.57
C PHE A 75 -8.13 1.95 2.62
N GLN A 76 -9.07 1.08 3.03
CA GLN A 76 -8.79 -0.05 3.91
C GLN A 76 -9.32 -1.33 3.27
N THR A 77 -8.55 -2.42 3.33
CA THR A 77 -9.02 -3.75 2.93
C THR A 77 -10.00 -4.33 3.98
N PRO A 78 -10.89 -5.25 3.62
CA PRO A 78 -11.63 -6.00 4.63
C PRO A 78 -10.70 -6.89 5.46
N THR A 79 -11.20 -7.31 6.64
CA THR A 79 -10.62 -8.42 7.40
C THR A 79 -11.11 -9.75 6.80
N ASP A 80 -10.23 -10.75 6.73
CA ASP A 80 -10.56 -12.08 6.21
C ASP A 80 -11.19 -12.05 4.81
N GLY A 81 -10.54 -11.37 3.87
CA GLY A 81 -11.07 -11.19 2.54
C GLY A 81 -10.03 -11.35 1.44
N GLU A 82 -10.51 -11.72 0.27
CA GLU A 82 -9.74 -11.74 -0.97
C GLU A 82 -10.50 -11.00 -2.07
N GLY A 83 -9.76 -10.34 -2.96
CA GLY A 83 -10.38 -9.68 -4.09
C GLY A 83 -9.52 -8.61 -4.73
N THR A 84 -10.19 -7.77 -5.52
CA THR A 84 -9.57 -6.65 -6.22
C THR A 84 -10.44 -5.41 -6.03
N LEU A 85 -9.81 -4.33 -5.57
CA LEU A 85 -10.38 -3.00 -5.64
C LEU A 85 -9.90 -2.37 -6.95
N ASP A 86 -10.82 -2.14 -7.89
CA ASP A 86 -10.52 -1.53 -9.19
C ASP A 86 -11.00 -0.09 -9.23
N PHE A 87 -10.07 0.84 -9.38
CA PHE A 87 -10.31 2.29 -9.43
C PHE A 87 -10.11 2.87 -10.84
N THR A 88 -9.85 2.01 -11.84
CA THR A 88 -9.51 2.45 -13.21
C THR A 88 -10.66 3.13 -13.93
N ALA A 89 -11.91 2.81 -13.57
CA ALA A 89 -13.10 3.40 -14.18
C ALA A 89 -13.19 4.93 -14.05
N PHE A 90 -12.50 5.50 -13.04
CA PHE A 90 -12.46 6.95 -12.79
C PHE A 90 -11.03 7.51 -12.76
N GLY A 91 -10.05 6.78 -13.30
CA GLY A 91 -8.67 7.25 -13.45
C GLY A 91 -7.77 7.05 -12.23
N GLY A 92 -8.15 6.15 -11.32
CA GLY A 92 -7.39 5.82 -10.12
C GLY A 92 -7.68 6.72 -8.92
N LEU A 93 -7.14 6.35 -7.77
CA LEU A 93 -7.17 7.17 -6.56
C LEU A 93 -5.98 8.14 -6.56
N PRO A 94 -6.21 9.47 -6.66
CA PRO A 94 -5.14 10.46 -6.50
C PRO A 94 -4.81 10.65 -5.01
N ASN A 95 -3.55 11.01 -4.75
CA ASN A 95 -3.13 11.41 -3.41
C ASN A 95 -3.82 12.74 -3.03
N ASN A 96 -4.61 12.70 -1.95
CA ASN A 96 -5.36 13.84 -1.42
C ASN A 96 -4.79 14.35 -0.09
N ALA A 97 -3.55 13.98 0.25
CA ALA A 97 -2.89 14.45 1.46
C ALA A 97 -2.52 15.94 1.37
N GLY A 98 -2.43 16.56 2.54
CA GLY A 98 -2.21 18.00 2.68
C GLY A 98 -0.73 18.39 2.83
N ALA A 99 -0.45 19.21 3.83
CA ALA A 99 0.91 19.67 4.11
C ALA A 99 1.86 18.50 4.38
N GLY A 100 3.06 18.56 3.78
CA GLY A 100 4.09 17.54 3.93
C GLY A 100 3.95 16.32 3.02
N VAL A 101 3.03 16.35 2.04
CA VAL A 101 2.85 15.23 1.09
C VAL A 101 4.15 14.91 0.34
N THR A 102 4.54 13.65 0.36
CA THR A 102 5.74 13.12 -0.33
C THR A 102 5.39 12.35 -1.61
N GLY A 103 4.12 11.93 -1.73
CA GLY A 103 3.66 11.01 -2.77
C GLY A 103 3.74 9.54 -2.34
N ASP A 104 4.43 9.25 -1.24
CA ASP A 104 4.68 7.90 -0.75
C ASP A 104 3.41 7.21 -0.23
N ILE A 105 3.48 5.87 -0.18
CA ILE A 105 2.40 5.03 0.34
C ILE A 105 2.91 4.24 1.55
N MET A 106 2.18 4.39 2.66
CA MET A 106 2.43 3.72 3.93
C MET A 106 1.35 2.69 4.23
N PHE A 107 1.70 1.57 4.87
CA PHE A 107 0.72 0.59 5.36
C PHE A 107 0.64 0.60 6.88
N THR A 108 -0.58 0.44 7.39
CA THR A 108 -0.86 0.15 8.80
C THR A 108 -1.78 -1.06 8.88
N THR A 109 -1.41 -2.07 9.65
CA THR A 109 -2.28 -3.23 9.91
C THR A 109 -3.25 -2.92 11.05
N VAL A 110 -4.48 -3.44 10.97
CA VAL A 110 -5.53 -3.22 11.97
C VAL A 110 -6.18 -4.56 12.33
N GLY A 111 -6.34 -4.80 13.63
CA GLY A 111 -6.96 -6.02 14.15
C GLY A 111 -6.04 -7.24 14.13
N HIS A 112 -4.74 -7.06 13.93
CA HIS A 112 -3.77 -8.14 13.84
C HIS A 112 -3.56 -8.86 15.18
N THR A 113 -3.27 -10.15 15.07
CA THR A 113 -2.78 -11.06 16.10
C THR A 113 -1.61 -11.87 15.52
N ALA A 114 -0.98 -12.70 16.34
CA ALA A 114 0.12 -13.53 15.88
C ALA A 114 -0.34 -14.53 14.81
N ALA A 115 0.45 -14.69 13.75
CA ALA A 115 0.20 -15.51 12.57
C ALA A 115 -0.87 -15.01 11.59
N ASP A 116 -1.50 -13.86 11.85
CA ASP A 116 -2.31 -13.19 10.84
C ASP A 116 -1.44 -12.73 9.68
N ALA A 117 -2.02 -12.60 8.48
CA ALA A 117 -1.25 -12.28 7.29
C ALA A 117 -1.98 -11.39 6.29
N TYR A 118 -1.21 -10.71 5.46
CA TYR A 118 -1.72 -10.12 4.22
C TYR A 118 -0.78 -10.38 3.04
N THR A 119 -1.37 -10.41 1.85
CA THR A 119 -0.69 -10.21 0.56
C THR A 119 -1.41 -9.12 -0.20
N ILE A 120 -0.70 -8.07 -0.59
CA ILE A 120 -1.25 -6.95 -1.37
C ILE A 120 -0.40 -6.71 -2.60
N ILE A 121 -1.04 -6.52 -3.75
CA ILE A 121 -0.41 -6.08 -5.00
C ILE A 121 -1.05 -4.75 -5.38
N LEU A 122 -0.24 -3.70 -5.49
CA LEU A 122 -0.67 -2.39 -5.96
C LEU A 122 -0.27 -2.22 -7.42
N GLU A 123 -1.24 -1.94 -8.27
CA GLU A 123 -1.03 -1.39 -9.61
C GLU A 123 -1.17 0.12 -9.53
N MET A 124 -0.14 0.84 -9.96
CA MET A 124 -0.02 2.28 -9.80
C MET A 124 0.41 2.95 -11.10
N GLU A 125 0.03 4.22 -11.25
CA GLU A 125 0.47 5.06 -12.35
C GLU A 125 1.25 6.28 -11.84
N LYS A 126 2.44 6.51 -12.39
CA LYS A 126 3.34 7.63 -12.06
C LYS A 126 2.82 8.95 -12.62
N SER A 127 2.77 9.95 -11.75
CA SER A 127 2.41 11.33 -12.08
C SER A 127 3.61 12.27 -12.02
#